data_AF-A0A6C0HQT7-F1
#
_entry.id   AF-A0A6C0HQT7-F1
#
_cell.length_a   1.000
_cell.length_b   1.000
_cell.length_c   1.000
_cell.angle_alpha   90.00
_cell.angle_beta   90.00
_cell.angle_gamma   90.00
#
_symmetry.space_group_name_H-M   'P 1'
#
loop_
_entity.id
_entity.type
_entity.pdbx_description
1 polymer ?
#
loop_
_entity_poly.entity_id
_entity_poly.type
_entity_poly.pdbx_seq_one_letter_code
_entity_poly.pdbx_strand_id
1 'polypeptide(L)'
;MEQIDPNTFDKTQLKINIPAYNGEMHYSKISYKGMPIIIQTPQTLTKQKIVKQGKRLFCDIMFNSIETEFLHWIEELETQLHKILFENSSNWFDQTFQLDDIETLFVSPVKMFKSGKYYILRAYLKESLRVFKDNSGVGLTYLDIVPENNIISILEFKGIKYTSRDFQLDIEIKQIMIIQSDPYENNCFIKINKPIEIKETNLKPDTETNLKPDDLNEVILKEIEYIEDSNIKLTNNFIEIYNEAKKEASETKQIAINAHLKLEEIRKKYNIEPDSE
;
A
#
# COMPACT_ATOMS: atom_id res chain seq x y z
N MET A 1 -24.35 -13.28 5.40
CA MET A 1 -23.15 -13.56 6.21
C MET A 1 -22.76 -12.25 6.84
N GLU A 2 -22.73 -12.21 8.17
CA GLU A 2 -22.33 -11.02 8.93
C GLU A 2 -20.80 -10.99 9.00
N GLN A 3 -20.21 -9.84 8.71
CA GLN A 3 -18.77 -9.64 8.85
C GLN A 3 -18.49 -9.17 10.27
N ILE A 4 -17.38 -9.64 10.83
CA ILE A 4 -16.90 -9.20 12.13
C ILE A 4 -16.22 -7.84 11.95
N ASP A 5 -16.58 -6.89 12.81
CA ASP A 5 -15.82 -5.65 12.96
C ASP A 5 -14.63 -5.92 13.90
N PRO A 6 -13.37 -5.75 13.42
CA PRO A 6 -12.16 -5.90 14.23
C PRO A 6 -12.24 -5.17 15.57
N ASN A 7 -12.87 -3.98 15.61
CA ASN A 7 -12.90 -3.12 16.79
C ASN A 7 -13.84 -3.62 17.89
N THR A 8 -14.78 -4.52 17.56
CA THR A 8 -15.77 -5.07 18.51
C THR A 8 -15.50 -6.54 18.83
N PHE A 9 -14.36 -7.07 18.36
CA PHE A 9 -14.01 -8.47 18.49
C PHE A 9 -13.68 -8.85 19.94
N ASP A 10 -14.68 -9.37 20.66
CA ASP A 10 -14.46 -9.98 21.97
C ASP A 10 -13.82 -11.37 21.87
N LYS A 11 -12.49 -11.38 21.94
CA LYS A 11 -11.66 -12.57 21.77
C LYS A 11 -11.95 -13.73 22.73
N THR A 12 -12.65 -13.49 23.86
CA THR A 12 -13.10 -14.56 24.77
C THR A 12 -14.21 -15.44 24.19
N GLN A 13 -14.88 -14.98 23.12
CA GLN A 13 -15.94 -15.70 22.42
C GLN A 13 -15.42 -16.59 21.29
N LEU A 14 -14.10 -16.66 21.12
CA LEU A 14 -13.42 -17.52 20.15
C LEU A 14 -13.45 -18.97 20.63
N LYS A 15 -13.74 -19.89 19.71
CA LYS A 15 -13.73 -21.34 20.00
C LYS A 15 -12.99 -22.09 18.92
N ILE A 16 -12.19 -23.07 19.35
CA ILE A 16 -11.55 -24.07 18.49
C ILE A 16 -12.24 -25.40 18.78
N ASN A 17 -12.76 -26.05 17.73
CA ASN A 17 -13.35 -27.38 17.87
C ASN A 17 -12.27 -28.44 18.10
N ILE A 18 -12.66 -29.58 18.68
CA ILE A 18 -11.76 -30.72 18.87
C ILE A 18 -11.15 -31.14 17.52
N PRO A 19 -9.82 -31.36 17.44
CA PRO A 19 -9.16 -31.77 16.20
C PRO A 19 -9.74 -33.08 15.64
N ALA A 20 -10.19 -33.04 14.38
CA ALA A 20 -10.67 -34.21 13.65
C ALA A 20 -9.65 -34.63 12.60
N TYR A 21 -9.35 -35.93 12.53
CA TYR A 21 -8.49 -36.48 11.49
C TYR A 21 -9.25 -36.59 10.16
N ASN A 22 -8.68 -36.04 9.08
CA ASN A 22 -9.31 -36.04 7.75
C ASN A 22 -8.65 -36.98 6.73
N GLY A 23 -7.78 -37.89 7.19
CA GLY A 23 -7.03 -38.83 6.33
C GLY A 23 -5.63 -38.36 5.96
N GLU A 24 -5.35 -37.05 5.99
CA GLU A 24 -4.01 -36.50 5.73
C GLU A 24 -3.44 -35.77 6.95
N MET A 25 -4.29 -35.02 7.66
CA MET A 25 -3.90 -34.18 8.77
C MET A 25 -5.02 -34.08 9.80
N HIS A 26 -4.70 -33.68 11.03
CA HIS A 26 -5.75 -33.22 11.93
C HIS A 26 -6.18 -31.80 11.54
N TYR A 27 -7.46 -31.49 11.77
CA TYR A 27 -8.03 -30.18 11.46
C TYR A 27 -9.07 -29.78 12.50
N SER A 28 -9.01 -28.53 12.95
CA SER A 28 -9.97 -27.94 13.87
C SER A 28 -10.60 -26.72 13.24
N LYS A 29 -11.93 -26.67 13.23
CA LYS A 29 -12.65 -25.44 12.85
C LYS A 29 -12.52 -24.42 13.96
N ILE A 30 -12.39 -23.15 13.58
CA ILE A 30 -12.50 -22.03 14.50
C ILE A 30 -13.80 -21.26 14.24
N SER A 31 -14.36 -20.69 15.29
CA SER A 31 -15.61 -19.92 15.21
C SER A 31 -15.63 -18.82 16.25
N TYR A 32 -16.40 -17.78 15.97
CA TYR A 32 -16.64 -16.66 16.88
C TYR A 32 -18.14 -16.57 17.17
N LYS A 33 -18.54 -16.67 18.45
CA LYS A 33 -19.96 -16.73 18.83
C LYS A 33 -20.76 -17.81 18.07
N GLY A 34 -20.10 -18.94 17.74
CA GLY A 34 -20.67 -20.03 16.95
C GLY A 34 -20.80 -19.77 15.45
N MET A 35 -20.35 -18.60 14.97
CA MET A 35 -20.39 -18.19 13.58
C MET A 35 -19.00 -18.26 12.92
N PRO A 36 -18.94 -18.37 11.58
CA PRO A 36 -17.68 -18.26 10.84
C PRO A 36 -17.00 -16.91 11.08
N ILE A 37 -15.67 -16.91 11.17
CA ILE A 37 -14.87 -15.69 11.34
C ILE A 37 -14.65 -15.08 9.95
N ILE A 38 -15.53 -14.17 9.56
CA ILE A 38 -15.48 -13.49 8.27
C ILE A 38 -15.13 -12.03 8.49
N ILE A 39 -14.08 -11.55 7.83
CA ILE A 39 -13.59 -10.18 7.99
C ILE A 39 -13.22 -9.58 6.64
N GLN A 40 -13.42 -8.27 6.50
CA GLN A 40 -12.97 -7.51 5.35
C GLN A 40 -11.57 -6.95 5.61
N THR A 41 -10.69 -7.07 4.63
CA THR A 41 -9.38 -6.41 4.68
C THR A 41 -9.50 -4.91 4.43
N PRO A 42 -8.55 -4.10 4.89
CA PRO A 42 -8.31 -2.79 4.29
C PRO A 42 -7.92 -2.90 2.80
N GLN A 43 -7.62 -1.76 2.17
CA GLN A 43 -7.13 -1.73 0.79
C GLN A 43 -5.70 -2.27 0.73
N THR A 44 -5.53 -3.39 0.04
CA THR A 44 -4.26 -4.12 -0.04
C THR A 44 -3.79 -4.27 -1.47
N LEU A 45 -2.54 -4.72 -1.64
CA LEU A 45 -2.00 -5.16 -2.92
C LEU A 45 -1.84 -6.69 -2.91
N THR A 46 -1.43 -7.25 -4.04
CA THR A 46 -0.99 -8.64 -4.11
C THR A 46 0.50 -8.70 -4.41
N LYS A 47 1.22 -9.61 -3.76
CA LYS A 47 2.68 -9.75 -3.98
C LYS A 47 3.00 -10.24 -5.40
N GLN A 48 2.14 -11.09 -5.94
CA GLN A 48 2.19 -11.61 -7.30
C GLN A 48 0.76 -11.94 -7.78
N LYS A 49 0.61 -12.24 -9.08
CA LYS A 49 -0.63 -12.84 -9.61
C LYS A 49 -1.00 -14.10 -8.82
N ILE A 50 -2.29 -14.44 -8.81
CA ILE A 50 -2.79 -15.65 -8.14
C ILE A 50 -1.99 -16.87 -8.55
N VAL A 51 -1.49 -17.61 -7.56
CA VAL A 51 -0.60 -18.74 -7.78
C VAL A 51 -1.39 -20.04 -7.74
N LYS A 52 -1.24 -20.87 -8.79
CA LYS A 52 -1.74 -22.24 -8.82
C LYS A 52 -0.63 -23.21 -8.47
N GLN A 53 -0.76 -23.90 -7.34
CA GLN A 53 0.15 -24.95 -6.90
C GLN A 53 -0.60 -26.28 -6.81
N GLY A 54 -0.43 -27.12 -7.82
CA GLY A 54 -1.22 -28.34 -7.98
C GLY A 54 -2.72 -28.02 -8.11
N LYS A 55 -3.53 -28.53 -7.18
CA LYS A 55 -4.98 -28.28 -7.12
C LYS A 55 -5.36 -27.04 -6.29
N ARG A 56 -4.40 -26.41 -5.61
CA ARG A 56 -4.67 -25.28 -4.71
C ARG A 56 -4.34 -23.95 -5.41
N LEU A 57 -5.20 -22.97 -5.24
CA LEU A 57 -4.95 -21.58 -5.60
C LEU A 57 -4.71 -20.78 -4.32
N PHE A 58 -3.73 -19.88 -4.34
CA PHE A 58 -3.51 -18.95 -3.24
C PHE A 58 -3.13 -17.56 -3.72
N CYS A 59 -3.40 -16.59 -2.87
CA CYS A 59 -2.98 -15.21 -2.98
C CYS A 59 -2.09 -14.86 -1.80
N ASP A 60 -0.97 -14.19 -2.06
CA ASP A 60 -0.16 -13.53 -1.03
C ASP A 60 -0.62 -12.07 -0.97
N ILE A 61 -1.56 -11.79 -0.06
CA ILE A 61 -2.11 -10.45 0.18
C ILE A 61 -1.04 -9.62 0.88
N MET A 62 -0.80 -8.41 0.37
CA MET A 62 0.29 -7.54 0.79
C MET A 62 -0.27 -6.26 1.43
N PHE A 63 -0.09 -6.16 2.73
CA PHE A 63 -0.46 -5.02 3.56
C PHE A 63 0.69 -4.03 3.63
N ASN A 64 0.39 -2.75 3.60
CA ASN A 64 1.38 -1.70 3.87
C ASN A 64 1.68 -1.69 5.39
N SER A 65 2.93 -1.45 5.77
CA SER A 65 3.31 -1.32 7.18
C SER A 65 2.59 -0.20 7.94
N ILE A 66 1.98 0.75 7.22
CA ILE A 66 1.15 1.82 7.78
C ILE A 66 -0.22 1.30 8.23
N GLU A 67 -0.72 0.19 7.67
CA GLU A 67 -2.02 -0.39 8.03
C GLU A 67 -1.91 -1.26 9.29
N THR A 68 -1.88 -0.60 10.45
CA THR A 68 -1.59 -1.26 11.74
C THR A 68 -2.78 -1.98 12.34
N GLU A 69 -4.01 -1.48 12.16
CA GLU A 69 -5.19 -2.01 12.88
C GLU A 69 -5.51 -3.46 12.50
N PHE A 70 -5.55 -3.76 11.20
CA PHE A 70 -5.87 -5.11 10.73
C PHE A 70 -4.75 -6.11 11.06
N LEU A 71 -3.49 -5.69 10.95
CA LEU A 71 -2.34 -6.51 11.33
C LEU A 71 -2.35 -6.80 12.84
N HIS A 72 -2.61 -5.78 13.66
CA HIS A 72 -2.75 -5.94 15.10
C HIS A 72 -3.90 -6.88 15.47
N TRP A 73 -5.03 -6.79 14.78
CA TRP A 73 -6.15 -7.72 14.98
C TRP A 73 -5.75 -9.18 14.67
N ILE A 74 -4.95 -9.43 13.63
CA ILE A 74 -4.44 -10.78 13.34
C ILE A 74 -3.50 -11.27 14.46
N GLU A 75 -2.61 -10.41 14.96
CA GLU A 75 -1.71 -10.74 16.08
C GLU A 75 -2.50 -11.07 17.35
N GLU A 76 -3.57 -10.32 17.65
CA GLU A 76 -4.45 -10.61 18.78
C GLU A 76 -5.21 -11.92 18.62
N LEU A 77 -5.68 -12.22 17.40
CA LEU A 77 -6.32 -13.48 17.05
C LEU A 77 -5.35 -14.65 17.27
N GLU A 78 -4.15 -14.56 16.72
CA GLU A 78 -3.08 -15.57 16.87
C GLU A 78 -2.77 -15.82 18.36
N THR A 79 -2.59 -14.75 19.13
CA THR A 79 -2.35 -14.83 20.58
C THR A 79 -3.47 -15.56 21.32
N GLN A 80 -4.74 -15.35 20.95
CA GLN A 80 -5.84 -16.11 21.56
C GLN A 80 -5.89 -17.55 21.10
N LEU A 81 -5.58 -17.83 19.84
CA LEU A 81 -5.51 -19.20 19.35
C LEU A 81 -4.44 -20.00 20.10
N HIS A 82 -3.28 -19.42 20.39
CA HIS A 82 -2.24 -20.05 21.22
C HIS A 82 -2.77 -20.44 22.60
N LYS A 83 -3.47 -19.53 23.27
CA LYS A 83 -4.06 -19.79 24.60
C LYS A 83 -5.07 -20.92 24.57
N ILE A 84 -6.03 -20.89 23.64
CA ILE A 84 -7.05 -21.93 23.52
C ILE A 84 -6.41 -23.28 23.18
N LEU A 85 -5.43 -23.30 22.29
CA LEU A 85 -4.68 -24.52 21.96
C LEU A 85 -3.98 -25.09 23.18
N PHE A 86 -3.25 -24.25 23.93
CA PHE A 86 -2.53 -24.66 25.14
C PHE A 86 -3.49 -25.20 26.21
N GLU A 87 -4.56 -24.48 26.52
CA GLU A 87 -5.56 -24.87 27.53
C GLU A 87 -6.23 -26.21 27.22
N ASN A 88 -6.40 -26.55 25.94
CA ASN A 88 -7.02 -27.80 25.53
C ASN A 88 -6.02 -28.90 25.15
N SER A 89 -4.72 -28.59 25.11
CA SER A 89 -3.70 -29.45 24.54
C SER A 89 -3.62 -30.83 25.20
N SER A 90 -3.75 -30.90 26.52
CA SER A 90 -3.73 -32.14 27.30
C SER A 90 -4.90 -33.09 26.99
N ASN A 91 -6.02 -32.55 26.50
CA ASN A 91 -7.19 -33.34 26.11
C ASN A 91 -7.18 -33.71 24.63
N TRP A 92 -6.44 -32.97 23.81
CA TRP A 92 -6.46 -33.11 22.35
C TRP A 92 -5.26 -33.87 21.80
N PHE A 93 -4.14 -33.90 22.53
CA PHE A 93 -2.90 -34.50 22.10
C PHE A 93 -2.32 -35.38 23.22
N ASP A 94 -1.69 -36.49 22.83
CA ASP A 94 -0.99 -37.36 23.78
C ASP A 94 0.30 -36.72 24.32
N GLN A 95 0.80 -35.68 23.66
CA GLN A 95 2.00 -34.95 24.08
C GLN A 95 1.65 -33.77 24.99
N THR A 96 2.44 -33.58 26.04
CA THR A 96 2.39 -32.39 26.88
C THR A 96 3.11 -31.23 26.20
N PHE A 97 2.42 -30.10 26.06
CA PHE A 97 2.99 -28.86 25.56
C PHE A 97 3.15 -27.83 26.67
N GLN A 98 4.18 -27.01 26.59
CA GLN A 98 4.22 -25.68 27.21
C GLN A 98 3.65 -24.64 26.24
N LEU A 99 3.31 -23.45 26.75
CA LEU A 99 2.81 -22.36 25.91
C LEU A 99 3.83 -21.99 24.82
N ASP A 100 5.11 -21.85 25.20
CA ASP A 100 6.22 -21.54 24.30
C ASP A 100 6.38 -22.58 23.18
N ASP A 101 6.06 -23.86 23.45
CA ASP A 101 6.08 -24.91 22.42
C ASP A 101 4.99 -24.65 21.37
N ILE A 102 3.78 -24.31 21.81
CA ILE A 102 2.67 -23.96 20.93
C ILE A 102 3.04 -22.73 20.09
N GLU A 103 3.56 -21.67 20.71
CA GLU A 103 3.97 -20.43 20.03
C GLU A 103 5.06 -20.70 18.98
N THR A 104 6.03 -21.55 19.30
CA THR A 104 7.13 -21.90 18.39
C THR A 104 6.66 -22.76 17.22
N LEU A 105 5.73 -23.68 17.46
CA LEU A 105 5.18 -24.57 16.43
C LEU A 105 4.09 -23.89 15.58
N PHE A 106 3.51 -22.79 16.04
CA PHE A 106 2.51 -22.06 15.30
C PHE A 106 3.16 -21.22 14.20
N VAL A 107 2.84 -21.53 12.94
CA VAL A 107 3.34 -20.76 11.81
C VAL A 107 2.55 -19.47 11.75
N SER A 108 3.20 -18.36 12.14
CA SER A 108 2.55 -17.05 12.09
C SER A 108 1.96 -16.79 10.69
N PRO A 109 0.66 -16.40 10.62
CA PRO A 109 -0.04 -16.19 9.37
C PRO A 109 0.49 -14.98 8.61
N VAL A 110 1.17 -14.06 9.29
CA VAL A 110 1.72 -12.82 8.72
C VAL A 110 3.25 -12.89 8.68
N LYS A 111 3.84 -12.48 7.55
CA LYS A 111 5.31 -12.44 7.38
C LYS A 111 5.77 -11.09 6.87
N MET A 112 6.86 -10.57 7.44
CA MET A 112 7.51 -9.37 6.95
C MET A 112 8.04 -9.57 5.52
N PHE A 113 7.96 -8.51 4.71
CA PHE A 113 8.43 -8.49 3.34
C PHE A 113 9.03 -7.13 2.96
N LYS A 114 10.03 -7.15 2.07
CA LYS A 114 10.81 -5.96 1.67
C LYS A 114 11.23 -5.10 2.87
N SER A 115 11.96 -5.73 3.80
CA SER A 115 12.51 -5.06 5.01
C SER A 115 11.44 -4.39 5.88
N GLY A 116 10.28 -5.03 6.02
CA GLY A 116 9.18 -4.54 6.86
C GLY A 116 8.32 -3.45 6.19
N LYS A 117 8.60 -3.05 4.94
CA LYS A 117 7.73 -2.14 4.18
C LYS A 117 6.35 -2.75 3.95
N TYR A 118 6.27 -4.06 3.83
CA TYR A 118 5.02 -4.78 3.66
C TYR A 118 4.94 -6.00 4.57
N TYR A 119 3.71 -6.41 4.83
CA TYR A 119 3.38 -7.65 5.50
C TYR A 119 2.57 -8.55 4.57
N ILE A 120 2.85 -9.85 4.57
CA ILE A 120 2.21 -10.81 3.69
C ILE A 120 1.33 -11.75 4.50
N LEU A 121 0.06 -11.85 4.11
CA LEU A 121 -0.87 -12.88 4.56
C LEU A 121 -1.19 -13.80 3.37
N ARG A 122 -0.89 -15.09 3.50
CA ARG A 122 -1.29 -16.06 2.48
C ARG A 122 -2.72 -16.55 2.74
N ALA A 123 -3.59 -16.38 1.76
CA ALA A 123 -4.95 -16.92 1.80
C ALA A 123 -5.24 -17.76 0.55
N TYR A 124 -5.97 -18.86 0.74
CA TYR A 124 -6.35 -19.78 -0.33
C TYR A 124 -7.66 -19.36 -0.98
N LEU A 125 -7.89 -19.76 -2.23
CA LEU A 125 -9.14 -19.48 -2.93
C LEU A 125 -9.57 -20.66 -3.80
N LYS A 126 -10.83 -20.61 -4.25
CA LYS A 126 -11.41 -21.55 -5.20
C LYS A 126 -11.39 -20.96 -6.61
N GLU A 127 -11.40 -21.82 -7.63
CA GLU A 127 -11.53 -21.36 -9.02
C GLU A 127 -12.83 -20.57 -9.25
N SER A 128 -13.88 -20.86 -8.48
CA SER A 128 -15.17 -20.16 -8.50
C SER A 128 -15.19 -18.86 -7.67
N LEU A 129 -14.02 -18.29 -7.33
CA LEU A 129 -13.95 -17.04 -6.57
C LEU A 129 -14.64 -15.92 -7.36
N ARG A 130 -15.53 -15.18 -6.68
CA ARG A 130 -16.18 -14.00 -7.27
C ARG A 130 -15.25 -12.80 -7.13
N VAL A 131 -14.90 -12.21 -8.27
CA VAL A 131 -14.10 -10.99 -8.35
C VAL A 131 -14.95 -9.87 -8.93
N PHE A 132 -14.93 -8.72 -8.28
CA PHE A 132 -15.70 -7.53 -8.65
C PHE A 132 -14.74 -6.39 -9.00
N LYS A 133 -15.14 -5.49 -9.90
CA LYS A 133 -14.40 -4.26 -10.23
C LYS A 133 -14.99 -3.02 -9.54
N ASP A 134 -16.27 -3.12 -9.21
CA ASP A 134 -17.12 -2.10 -8.63
C ASP A 134 -18.43 -2.79 -8.17
N ASN A 135 -19.40 -1.98 -7.76
CA ASN A 135 -20.75 -2.46 -7.44
C ASN A 135 -21.61 -2.76 -8.68
N SER A 136 -21.07 -2.67 -9.90
CA SER A 136 -21.82 -2.85 -11.16
C SER A 136 -22.09 -4.32 -11.50
N GLY A 137 -21.48 -5.26 -10.78
CA GLY A 137 -21.79 -6.69 -10.90
C GLY A 137 -21.18 -7.39 -12.11
N VAL A 138 -20.23 -6.78 -12.83
CA VAL A 138 -19.48 -7.48 -13.89
C VAL A 138 -18.57 -8.51 -13.23
N GLY A 139 -18.83 -9.80 -13.50
CA GLY A 139 -18.08 -10.92 -12.94
C GLY A 139 -16.71 -11.05 -13.58
N LEU A 140 -15.67 -10.67 -12.84
CA LEU A 140 -14.28 -10.99 -13.16
C LEU A 140 -13.90 -12.35 -12.56
N THR A 141 -12.77 -12.87 -12.99
CA THR A 141 -12.19 -14.11 -12.47
C THR A 141 -10.93 -13.80 -11.67
N TYR A 142 -10.39 -14.83 -10.99
CA TYR A 142 -9.12 -14.69 -10.27
C TYR A 142 -7.93 -14.39 -11.19
N LEU A 143 -8.07 -14.60 -12.52
CA LEU A 143 -7.02 -14.30 -13.50
C LEU A 143 -6.84 -12.81 -13.76
N ASP A 144 -7.87 -12.01 -13.45
CA ASP A 144 -7.88 -10.56 -13.65
C ASP A 144 -7.16 -9.81 -12.52
N ILE A 145 -6.77 -10.52 -11.46
CA ILE A 145 -6.03 -9.96 -10.32
C ILE A 145 -4.55 -9.89 -10.66
N VAL A 146 -4.04 -8.67 -10.77
CA VAL A 146 -2.62 -8.36 -11.00
C VAL A 146 -2.01 -7.58 -9.82
N PRO A 147 -0.68 -7.63 -9.61
CA PRO A 147 0.01 -6.97 -8.49
C PRO A 147 -0.23 -5.46 -8.39
N GLU A 148 -0.54 -4.81 -9.50
CA GLU A 148 -0.79 -3.37 -9.60
C GLU A 148 -2.21 -3.00 -9.14
N ASN A 149 -3.11 -3.98 -8.96
CA ASN A 149 -4.45 -3.72 -8.48
C ASN A 149 -4.44 -3.48 -6.97
N ASN A 150 -5.03 -2.36 -6.56
CA ASN A 150 -5.57 -2.22 -5.22
C ASN A 150 -6.76 -3.15 -5.07
N ILE A 151 -6.83 -3.91 -3.97
CA ILE A 151 -7.90 -4.85 -3.72
C ILE A 151 -8.43 -4.76 -2.28
N ILE A 152 -9.73 -4.98 -2.11
CA ILE A 152 -10.33 -5.32 -0.82
C ILE A 152 -10.79 -6.78 -0.89
N SER A 153 -10.47 -7.56 0.14
CA SER A 153 -10.81 -8.98 0.20
C SER A 153 -11.74 -9.28 1.39
N ILE A 154 -12.65 -10.24 1.20
CA ILE A 154 -13.37 -10.87 2.30
C ILE A 154 -12.68 -12.19 2.63
N LEU A 155 -12.16 -12.31 3.84
CA LEU A 155 -11.44 -13.48 4.33
C LEU A 155 -12.32 -14.26 5.30
N GLU A 156 -12.29 -15.60 5.20
CA GLU A 156 -12.77 -16.51 6.23
C GLU A 156 -11.57 -17.17 6.91
N PHE A 157 -11.43 -16.99 8.21
CA PHE A 157 -10.49 -17.72 9.05
C PHE A 157 -11.15 -19.04 9.48
N LYS A 158 -10.89 -20.11 8.74
CA LYS A 158 -11.69 -21.35 8.79
C LYS A 158 -11.34 -22.28 9.92
N GLY A 159 -10.06 -22.36 10.25
CA GLY A 159 -9.58 -23.38 11.15
C GLY A 159 -8.07 -23.46 11.22
N ILE A 160 -7.59 -24.44 11.95
CA ILE A 160 -6.17 -24.73 12.13
C ILE A 160 -5.91 -26.13 11.56
N LYS A 161 -4.88 -26.23 10.73
CA LYS A 161 -4.30 -27.49 10.27
C LYS A 161 -3.18 -27.88 11.20
N TYR A 162 -3.12 -29.17 11.50
CA TYR A 162 -2.15 -29.75 12.42
C TYR A 162 -1.31 -30.73 11.63
N THR A 163 -0.02 -30.44 11.49
CA THR A 163 0.94 -31.39 10.94
C THR A 163 1.80 -31.97 12.06
N SER A 164 2.67 -32.91 11.75
CA SER A 164 3.67 -33.39 12.71
C SER A 164 4.74 -32.34 13.03
N ARG A 165 4.74 -31.19 12.36
CA ARG A 165 5.77 -30.15 12.48
C ARG A 165 5.24 -28.81 12.97
N ASP A 166 3.99 -28.49 12.68
CA ASP A 166 3.46 -27.15 12.87
C ASP A 166 1.93 -27.11 12.99
N PHE A 167 1.47 -25.99 13.55
CA PHE A 167 0.09 -25.52 13.44
C PHE A 167 0.04 -24.44 12.35
N GLN A 168 -0.95 -24.52 11.46
CA GLN A 168 -1.13 -23.54 10.40
C GLN A 168 -2.57 -23.08 10.29
N LEU A 169 -2.79 -21.77 10.33
CA LEU A 169 -4.09 -21.16 10.12
C LEU A 169 -4.55 -21.35 8.67
N ASP A 170 -5.76 -21.87 8.47
CA ASP A 170 -6.41 -22.04 7.17
C ASP A 170 -7.31 -20.84 6.88
N ILE A 171 -6.87 -20.00 5.95
CA ILE A 171 -7.54 -18.76 5.58
C ILE A 171 -8.02 -18.88 4.14
N GLU A 172 -9.31 -18.64 3.89
CA GLU A 172 -9.93 -18.70 2.57
C GLU A 172 -10.46 -17.33 2.15
N ILE A 173 -10.15 -16.91 0.93
CA ILE A 173 -10.73 -15.73 0.32
C ILE A 173 -12.11 -16.10 -0.24
N LYS A 174 -13.13 -15.37 0.19
CA LYS A 174 -14.52 -15.55 -0.26
C LYS A 174 -14.90 -14.64 -1.41
N GLN A 175 -14.31 -13.45 -1.44
CA GLN A 175 -14.60 -12.42 -2.42
C GLN A 175 -13.43 -11.46 -2.51
N ILE A 176 -13.20 -10.92 -3.71
CA ILE A 176 -12.25 -9.83 -3.97
C ILE A 176 -12.97 -8.73 -4.75
N MET A 177 -12.69 -7.48 -4.39
CA MET A 177 -13.02 -6.30 -5.17
C MET A 177 -11.73 -5.61 -5.58
N ILE A 178 -11.54 -5.41 -6.89
CA ILE A 178 -10.47 -4.60 -7.46
C ILE A 178 -10.91 -3.14 -7.39
N ILE A 179 -10.12 -2.32 -6.70
CA ILE A 179 -10.31 -0.88 -6.61
C ILE A 179 -9.53 -0.24 -7.75
N GLN A 180 -10.23 0.54 -8.56
CA GLN A 180 -9.57 1.36 -9.57
C GLN A 180 -8.81 2.49 -8.86
N SER A 181 -7.51 2.57 -9.12
CA SER A 181 -6.71 3.73 -8.75
C SER A 181 -7.26 4.97 -9.46
N ASP A 182 -7.27 6.11 -8.78
CA ASP A 182 -7.61 7.38 -9.43
C ASP A 182 -6.60 7.61 -10.58
N PRO A 183 -7.06 7.75 -11.84
CA PRO A 183 -6.14 7.99 -12.95
C PRO A 183 -5.25 9.22 -12.69
N TYR A 184 -5.75 10.23 -11.98
CA TYR A 184 -5.08 11.49 -11.66
C TYR A 184 -4.00 11.39 -10.58
N GLU A 185 -3.91 10.28 -9.82
CA GLU A 185 -2.91 10.12 -8.76
C GLU A 185 -1.48 9.99 -9.31
N ASN A 186 -1.31 9.33 -10.46
CA ASN A 186 0.02 8.94 -10.96
C ASN A 186 0.42 9.58 -12.29
N ASN A 187 -0.49 10.29 -12.95
CA ASN A 187 -0.26 10.87 -14.27
C ASN A 187 -0.64 12.35 -14.28
N CYS A 188 0.25 13.21 -14.76
CA CYS A 188 -0.10 14.60 -15.04
C CYS A 188 -0.87 14.68 -16.36
N PHE A 189 -2.15 15.03 -16.31
CA PHE A 189 -3.00 15.18 -17.51
C PHE A 189 -3.09 16.60 -18.03
N ILE A 190 -2.32 17.53 -17.45
CA ILE A 190 -2.28 18.92 -17.90
C ILE A 190 -1.61 18.96 -19.27
N LYS A 191 -2.41 19.17 -20.31
CA LYS A 191 -1.91 19.41 -21.68
C LYS A 191 -1.46 20.86 -21.76
N ILE A 192 -0.15 21.08 -21.74
CA ILE A 192 0.41 22.35 -22.19
C ILE A 192 0.33 22.33 -23.72
N ASN A 193 -0.52 23.20 -24.28
CA ASN A 193 -0.48 23.44 -25.73
C ASN A 193 0.94 23.86 -26.06
N LYS A 194 1.66 23.05 -26.85
CA LYS A 194 2.99 23.43 -27.32
C LYS A 194 2.88 24.83 -27.92
N PRO A 195 3.77 25.78 -27.56
CA PRO A 195 3.78 27.06 -28.22
C PRO A 195 3.91 26.80 -29.72
N ILE A 196 3.06 27.49 -30.49
CA ILE A 196 3.10 27.49 -31.95
C ILE A 196 4.55 27.72 -32.36
N GLU A 197 5.15 26.79 -33.11
CA GLU A 197 6.46 26.98 -33.72
C GLU A 197 6.36 28.18 -34.67
N ILE A 198 6.77 29.35 -34.19
CA ILE A 198 7.01 30.51 -35.04
C ILE A 198 8.25 30.16 -35.85
N LYS A 199 8.07 29.92 -37.14
CA LYS A 199 9.18 29.72 -38.09
C LYS A 199 10.11 30.93 -37.99
N GLU A 200 11.34 30.70 -37.53
CA GLU A 200 12.40 31.70 -37.58
C GLU A 200 12.67 32.08 -39.04
N THR A 201 12.30 33.29 -39.42
CA THR A 201 12.77 33.92 -40.65
C THR A 201 14.25 34.26 -40.47
N ASN A 202 15.08 33.63 -41.30
CA ASN A 202 16.50 33.88 -41.47
C ASN A 202 16.85 35.37 -41.53
N LEU A 203 17.61 35.86 -40.55
CA LEU A 203 18.52 36.98 -40.71
C LEU A 203 19.87 36.55 -40.14
N LYS A 204 20.82 36.32 -41.05
CA LYS A 204 22.22 36.02 -40.77
C LYS A 204 22.99 37.29 -40.39
N PRO A 205 24.17 37.12 -39.77
CA PRO A 205 24.69 37.99 -38.72
C PRO A 205 25.65 39.03 -39.28
N ASP A 206 25.84 40.13 -38.54
CA ASP A 206 27.10 40.86 -38.55
C ASP A 206 27.29 41.56 -37.20
N THR A 207 28.32 41.10 -36.48
CA THR A 207 29.47 41.87 -35.97
C THR A 207 29.86 41.37 -34.58
N GLU A 208 31.12 40.97 -34.49
CA GLU A 208 31.81 40.56 -33.27
C GLU A 208 31.80 41.67 -32.20
N THR A 209 31.42 41.30 -30.97
CA THR A 209 31.93 41.93 -29.76
C THR A 209 32.09 40.89 -28.67
N ASN A 210 33.36 40.61 -28.35
CA ASN A 210 33.78 39.84 -27.18
C ASN A 210 33.32 40.53 -25.89
N LEU A 211 32.40 39.92 -25.13
CA LEU A 211 32.15 40.26 -23.72
C LEU A 211 31.99 38.97 -22.89
N LYS A 212 32.62 39.00 -21.72
CA LYS A 212 32.87 37.90 -20.77
C LYS A 212 31.62 37.50 -19.97
N PRO A 213 31.61 36.32 -19.31
CA PRO A 213 30.43 35.82 -18.59
C PRO A 213 30.30 36.52 -17.23
N ASP A 214 29.61 37.65 -17.21
CA ASP A 214 29.01 38.25 -16.02
C ASP A 214 27.80 39.05 -16.52
N ASP A 215 26.61 38.44 -16.52
CA ASP A 215 25.32 39.15 -16.54
C ASP A 215 24.19 38.19 -16.16
N LEU A 216 24.04 38.00 -14.85
CA LEU A 216 22.86 37.41 -14.26
C LEU A 216 21.86 38.55 -14.04
N ASN A 217 21.09 38.95 -15.06
CA ASN A 217 19.88 39.75 -14.85
C ASN A 217 18.88 39.59 -16.00
N GLU A 218 17.61 39.59 -15.60
CA GLU A 218 16.37 39.63 -16.40
C GLU A 218 15.97 38.36 -17.18
N VAL A 219 15.40 37.39 -16.45
CA VAL A 219 14.22 36.70 -17.00
C VAL A 219 13.01 37.57 -16.70
N ILE A 220 12.59 38.32 -17.71
CA ILE A 220 11.35 39.09 -17.76
C ILE A 220 10.18 38.15 -17.46
N LEU A 221 9.52 38.36 -16.31
CA LEU A 221 8.18 37.82 -16.05
C LEU A 221 7.24 38.48 -17.07
N LYS A 222 6.79 37.73 -18.07
CA LYS A 222 5.66 38.17 -18.91
C LYS A 222 4.43 38.27 -18.00
N GLU A 223 3.83 39.46 -17.94
CA GLU A 223 2.53 39.70 -17.33
C GLU A 223 1.51 38.70 -17.87
N ILE A 224 0.82 38.01 -16.97
CA ILE A 224 -0.32 37.16 -17.29
C ILE A 224 -1.54 38.10 -17.40
N GLU A 225 -2.19 38.10 -18.56
CA GLU A 225 -3.49 38.77 -18.75
C GLU A 225 -4.56 38.15 -17.84
N TYR A 226 -5.21 39.00 -17.05
CA TYR A 226 -6.37 38.63 -16.23
C TYR A 226 -7.56 38.25 -17.11
N ILE A 227 -8.13 37.07 -16.88
CA ILE A 227 -9.47 36.73 -17.34
C ILE A 227 -10.42 37.02 -16.17
N GLU A 228 -11.20 38.11 -16.28
CA GLU A 228 -12.29 38.41 -15.35
C GLU A 228 -13.44 37.43 -15.59
N ASP A 229 -13.47 36.31 -14.84
CA ASP A 229 -14.70 35.54 -14.68
C ASP A 229 -15.33 35.88 -13.33
N SER A 230 -16.30 36.80 -13.41
CA SER A 230 -17.01 37.39 -12.30
C SER A 230 -18.06 36.42 -11.77
N ASN A 231 -17.67 35.46 -10.92
CA ASN A 231 -18.56 34.85 -9.91
C ASN A 231 -17.88 33.93 -8.88
N ILE A 232 -16.59 34.11 -8.59
CA ILE A 232 -15.96 33.40 -7.47
C ILE A 232 -16.00 34.29 -6.23
N LYS A 233 -16.90 33.99 -5.29
CA LYS A 233 -16.79 34.48 -3.92
C LYS A 233 -15.57 33.81 -3.29
N LEU A 234 -14.40 34.44 -3.40
CA LEU A 234 -13.21 34.01 -2.66
C LEU A 234 -13.51 34.11 -1.16
N THR A 235 -13.53 32.97 -0.48
CA THR A 235 -13.50 32.92 0.98
C THR A 235 -12.10 33.33 1.48
N ASN A 236 -12.05 33.97 2.66
CA ASN A 236 -10.82 34.49 3.28
C ASN A 236 -9.66 33.46 3.34
N ASN A 237 -9.99 32.16 3.38
CA ASN A 237 -9.02 31.05 3.41
C ASN A 237 -8.09 31.00 2.18
N PHE A 238 -8.57 31.37 0.98
CA PHE A 238 -7.75 31.29 -0.24
C PHE A 238 -6.72 32.42 -0.37
N ILE A 239 -7.02 33.60 0.18
CA ILE A 239 -6.08 34.73 0.19
C ILE A 239 -4.89 34.43 1.10
N GLU A 240 -5.16 33.74 2.21
CA GLU A 240 -4.12 33.34 3.17
C GLU A 240 -3.18 32.30 2.54
N ILE A 241 -3.73 31.25 1.92
CA ILE A 241 -2.95 30.23 1.19
C ILE A 241 -2.11 30.85 0.07
N TYR A 242 -2.66 31.81 -0.68
CA TYR A 242 -1.91 32.51 -1.74
C TYR A 242 -0.73 33.33 -1.19
N ASN A 243 -0.95 34.09 -0.11
CA ASN A 243 0.09 34.90 0.50
C ASN A 243 1.20 34.03 1.12
N GLU A 244 0.83 32.88 1.70
CA GLU A 244 1.77 31.88 2.22
C GLU A 244 2.65 31.31 1.10
N ALA A 245 2.03 30.83 0.01
CA ALA A 245 2.77 30.31 -1.15
C ALA A 245 3.69 31.37 -1.79
N LYS A 246 3.23 32.63 -1.88
CA LYS A 246 4.05 33.75 -2.38
C LYS A 246 5.26 34.02 -1.49
N LYS A 247 5.09 33.94 -0.18
CA LYS A 247 6.17 34.10 0.80
C LYS A 247 7.18 32.96 0.68
N GLU A 248 6.71 31.72 0.64
CA GLU A 248 7.56 30.52 0.48
C GLU A 248 8.40 30.55 -0.80
N ALA A 249 7.80 30.98 -1.92
CA ALA A 249 8.52 31.15 -3.18
C ALA A 249 9.65 32.18 -3.07
N SER A 250 9.41 33.30 -2.38
CA SER A 250 10.42 34.33 -2.14
C SER A 250 11.57 33.82 -1.26
N GLU A 251 11.25 33.06 -0.22
CA GLU A 251 12.23 32.48 0.70
C GLU A 251 13.09 31.42 -0.01
N THR A 252 12.45 30.56 -0.80
CA THR A 252 13.14 29.50 -1.57
C THR A 252 14.08 30.10 -2.61
N LYS A 253 13.66 31.18 -3.29
CA LYS A 253 14.53 31.93 -4.19
C LYS A 253 15.78 32.44 -3.48
N GLN A 254 15.63 32.99 -2.27
CA GLN A 254 16.77 33.48 -1.50
C GLN A 254 17.70 32.35 -1.05
N ILE A 255 17.13 31.21 -0.65
CA ILE A 255 17.90 30.01 -0.29
C ILE A 255 18.72 29.50 -1.48
N ALA A 256 18.11 29.42 -2.67
CA ALA A 256 18.78 28.98 -3.88
C ALA A 256 19.96 29.91 -4.25
N ILE A 257 19.74 31.23 -4.17
CA ILE A 257 20.79 32.23 -4.39
C ILE A 257 21.93 32.03 -3.38
N ASN A 258 21.63 31.90 -2.09
CA ASN A 258 22.63 31.73 -1.05
C ASN A 258 23.41 30.41 -1.20
N ALA A 259 22.73 29.33 -1.59
CA ALA A 259 23.34 28.03 -1.84
C ALA A 259 24.32 28.09 -3.03
N HIS A 260 23.92 28.79 -4.11
CA HIS A 260 24.79 29.02 -5.26
C HIS A 260 26.03 29.84 -4.90
N LEU A 261 25.87 30.93 -4.13
CA LEU A 261 27.00 31.74 -3.66
C LEU A 261 27.97 30.92 -2.80
N LYS A 262 27.45 30.07 -1.91
CA LYS A 262 28.27 29.19 -1.07
C LYS A 262 29.01 28.13 -1.89
N LEU A 263 28.38 27.59 -2.95
CA LEU A 263 29.02 26.69 -3.89
C LEU A 263 30.21 27.37 -4.59
N GLU A 264 30.01 28.59 -5.08
CA GLU A 264 31.06 29.39 -5.74
C GLU A 264 32.20 29.76 -4.76
N GLU A 265 31.89 30.06 -3.50
CA GLU A 265 32.91 30.26 -2.46
C GLU A 265 33.76 29.01 -2.23
N ILE A 266 33.13 27.83 -2.10
CA ILE A 266 33.82 26.55 -1.91
C ILE A 266 34.65 26.22 -3.15
N ARG A 267 34.09 26.39 -4.34
CA ARG A 267 34.78 26.19 -5.62
C ARG A 267 36.03 27.05 -5.70
N LYS A 268 35.92 28.34 -5.38
CA LYS A 268 37.05 29.29 -5.36
C LYS A 268 38.07 28.96 -4.27
N LYS A 269 37.62 28.51 -3.09
CA LYS A 269 38.49 28.18 -1.97
C LYS A 269 39.32 26.91 -2.20
N TYR A 270 38.76 25.90 -2.86
CA TYR A 270 39.39 24.60 -3.06
C TYR A 270 39.83 24.33 -4.51
N ASN A 271 39.69 25.33 -5.39
CA ASN A 271 40.16 25.29 -6.78
C ASN A 271 39.59 24.08 -7.56
N ILE A 272 38.29 23.81 -7.36
CA ILE A 272 37.58 22.68 -7.97
C ILE A 272 37.18 23.08 -9.40
N GLU A 273 37.70 22.36 -10.41
CA GLU A 273 37.28 22.51 -11.80
C GLU A 273 35.94 21.79 -12.04
N PRO A 274 35.04 22.32 -12.89
CA PRO A 274 33.78 21.65 -13.20
C PRO A 274 34.06 20.34 -13.93
N ASP A 275 33.73 19.20 -13.32
CA ASP A 275 33.74 17.91 -14.00
C ASP A 275 32.85 18.01 -15.24
N SER A 276 33.46 17.82 -16.41
CA SER A 276 32.78 17.77 -17.69
C SER A 276 32.07 16.43 -17.84
N GLU A 277 30.78 16.38 -17.48
CA GLU A 277 29.82 15.42 -18.03
C GLU A 277 28.86 16.11 -19.00
#